data_AF-A0A7W3ZET9-F1
#
_entry.id   AF-A0A7W3ZET9-F1
#
_cell.length_a   1.000
_cell.length_b   1.000
_cell.length_c   1.000
_cell.angle_alpha   90.00
_cell.angle_beta   90.00
_cell.angle_gamma   90.00
#
_symmetry.space_group_name_H-M   'P 1'
#
loop_
_entity.id
_entity.type
_entity.pdbx_description
1 polymer ?
#
loop_
_entity_poly.entity_id
_entity_poly.type
_entity_poly.pdbx_seq_one_letter_code
_entity_poly.pdbx_strand_id
1 'polypeptide(L)'
;MNAVRGHENLPELSLPPTVVAGHLRTCAEELSALLRGDGSAATLSELSEVVTQLVAGQHALSHALAGLAGRMDVRNPALATVSPSEVEVLTEVLQAAACAVSCSAEELADAEPLFEFTSDSAGPDTRV
;
A
#
# COMPACT_ATOMS: atom_id res chain seq x y z
N MET A 1 -18.33 -43.74 -19.85
CA MET A 1 -17.02 -43.04 -19.72
C MET A 1 -17.31 -41.67 -19.13
N ASN A 2 -17.20 -41.53 -17.80
CA ASN A 2 -17.35 -40.24 -17.11
C ASN A 2 -15.97 -39.80 -16.62
N ALA A 3 -15.41 -38.76 -17.23
CA ALA A 3 -14.21 -38.11 -16.74
C ALA A 3 -14.62 -37.11 -15.65
N VAL A 4 -14.41 -37.50 -14.39
CA VAL A 4 -14.40 -36.58 -13.26
C VAL A 4 -13.11 -35.77 -13.37
N ARG A 5 -13.19 -34.52 -13.84
CA ARG A 5 -12.14 -33.52 -13.62
C ARG A 5 -12.36 -32.92 -12.24
N GLY A 6 -11.61 -33.41 -11.26
CA GLY A 6 -11.46 -32.69 -9.99
C GLY A 6 -10.70 -31.40 -10.28
N HIS A 7 -11.38 -30.26 -10.19
CA HIS A 7 -10.71 -29.01 -9.88
C HIS A 7 -10.30 -29.12 -8.41
N GLU A 8 -9.07 -29.51 -8.18
CA GLU A 8 -8.43 -29.35 -6.88
C GLU A 8 -8.35 -27.85 -6.56
N ASN A 9 -9.30 -27.36 -5.77
CA ASN A 9 -9.19 -26.10 -5.06
C ASN A 9 -7.98 -26.21 -4.12
N LEU A 10 -6.80 -25.85 -4.61
CA LEU A 10 -5.67 -25.58 -3.73
C LEU A 10 -6.13 -24.48 -2.75
N PRO A 11 -6.00 -24.66 -1.44
CA PRO A 11 -6.33 -23.60 -0.50
C PRO A 11 -5.44 -22.41 -0.85
N GLU A 12 -6.05 -21.24 -1.09
CA GLU A 12 -5.30 -19.99 -1.17
C GLU A 12 -4.48 -19.86 0.12
N LEU A 13 -3.18 -20.09 0.02
CA LEU A 13 -2.25 -19.93 1.13
C LEU A 13 -2.05 -18.44 1.35
N SER A 14 -3.03 -17.80 2.00
CA SER A 14 -2.90 -16.42 2.45
C SER A 14 -1.91 -16.36 3.60
N LEU A 15 -0.87 -15.54 3.46
CA LEU A 15 0.10 -15.31 4.52
C LEU A 15 -0.56 -14.62 5.71
N PRO A 16 -0.11 -14.87 6.96
CA PRO A 16 -0.60 -14.15 8.12
C PRO A 16 -0.42 -12.62 7.95
N PRO A 17 -1.38 -11.78 8.38
CA PRO A 17 -1.31 -10.33 8.19
C PRO A 17 -0.03 -9.68 8.74
N THR A 18 0.51 -10.21 9.83
CA THR A 18 1.77 -9.74 10.43
C THR A 18 2.99 -10.02 9.55
N VAL A 19 2.99 -11.12 8.80
CA VAL A 19 4.05 -11.46 7.84
C VAL A 19 3.98 -10.50 6.65
N VAL A 20 2.79 -10.27 6.10
CA VAL A 20 2.59 -9.32 5.01
C VAL A 20 3.00 -7.90 5.41
N ALA A 21 2.61 -7.45 6.61
CA ALA A 21 3.03 -6.15 7.14
C ALA A 21 4.54 -6.06 7.35
N GLY A 22 5.19 -7.16 7.76
CA GLY A 22 6.65 -7.25 7.86
C GLY A 22 7.34 -7.05 6.52
N HIS A 23 6.87 -7.72 5.46
CA HIS A 23 7.39 -7.55 4.11
C HIS A 23 7.18 -6.12 3.59
N LEU A 24 5.99 -5.56 3.79
CA LEU A 24 5.72 -4.18 3.39
C LEU A 24 6.72 -3.19 4.01
N ARG A 25 6.99 -3.32 5.32
CA ARG A 25 7.98 -2.49 6.00
C ARG A 25 9.36 -2.61 5.36
N THR A 26 9.84 -3.84 5.15
CA THR A 26 11.17 -4.07 4.56
C THR A 26 11.26 -3.50 3.14
N CYS A 27 10.26 -3.71 2.30
CA CYS A 27 10.23 -3.13 0.95
C CYS A 27 10.24 -1.60 0.99
N ALA A 28 9.49 -0.99 1.92
CA ALA A 28 9.48 0.46 2.09
C ALA A 28 10.85 0.99 2.56
N GLU A 29 11.52 0.29 3.49
CA GLU A 29 12.87 0.63 3.96
C GLU A 29 13.91 0.54 2.82
N GLU A 30 13.87 -0.53 2.03
CA GLU A 30 14.74 -0.74 0.87
C GLU A 30 14.53 0.33 -0.19
N LEU A 31 13.27 0.60 -0.59
CA LEU A 31 12.94 1.66 -1.53
C LEU A 31 13.44 3.02 -1.02
N SER A 32 13.25 3.29 0.27
CA SER A 32 13.69 4.52 0.90
C SER A 32 15.22 4.66 0.94
N ALA A 33 15.97 3.55 1.05
CA ALA A 33 17.43 3.55 0.95
C ALA A 33 17.90 3.78 -0.49
N LEU A 34 17.24 3.13 -1.47
CA LEU A 34 17.55 3.29 -2.89
C LEU A 34 17.34 4.73 -3.38
N LEU A 35 16.26 5.39 -2.94
CA LEU A 35 15.93 6.76 -3.35
C LEU A 35 16.70 7.85 -2.59
N ARG A 36 17.33 7.53 -1.44
CA ARG A 36 18.16 8.49 -0.67
C ARG A 36 19.65 8.38 -0.93
N GLY A 37 20.11 7.24 -1.45
CA GLY A 37 21.53 6.96 -1.63
C GLY A 37 22.11 7.62 -2.88
N ASP A 38 23.40 7.92 -2.81
CA ASP A 38 24.29 8.38 -3.87
C ASP A 38 24.71 7.25 -4.85
N GLY A 39 24.00 6.12 -4.82
CA GLY A 39 24.20 4.94 -5.67
C GLY A 39 23.35 5.00 -6.94
N SER A 40 23.94 4.60 -8.08
CA SER A 40 23.40 4.64 -9.46
C SER A 40 22.05 5.32 -9.61
N ALA A 41 22.09 6.63 -9.89
CA ALA A 41 20.97 7.45 -10.34
C ALA A 41 19.94 6.63 -11.14
N ALA A 42 18.73 6.52 -10.58
CA ALA A 42 17.59 5.95 -11.29
C ALA A 42 17.31 6.80 -12.52
N THR A 43 16.86 6.18 -13.58
CA THR A 43 16.40 6.92 -14.75
C THR A 43 15.06 7.59 -14.46
N LEU A 44 14.74 8.68 -15.17
CA LEU A 44 13.44 9.33 -15.04
C LEU A 44 12.27 8.36 -15.34
N SER A 45 12.46 7.42 -16.27
CA SER A 45 11.47 6.37 -16.56
C SER A 45 11.26 5.44 -15.36
N GLU A 46 12.35 4.98 -14.72
CA GLU A 46 12.27 4.13 -13.52
C GLU A 46 11.60 4.86 -12.35
N LEU A 47 11.84 6.16 -12.21
CA LEU A 47 11.16 6.95 -11.18
C LEU A 47 9.67 7.13 -11.44
N SER A 48 9.26 7.32 -12.70
CA SER A 48 7.84 7.37 -13.06
C SER A 48 7.15 6.07 -12.67
N GLU A 49 7.76 4.92 -13.00
CA GLU A 49 7.24 3.60 -12.59
C GLU A 49 7.17 3.45 -11.07
N VAL A 50 8.19 3.90 -10.34
CA VAL A 50 8.19 3.92 -8.87
C VAL A 50 7.03 4.76 -8.33
N VAL A 51 6.76 5.92 -8.91
CA VAL A 51 5.63 6.78 -8.52
C VAL A 51 4.29 6.07 -8.74
N THR A 52 4.07 5.45 -9.91
CA THR A 52 2.85 4.68 -10.19
C THR A 52 2.66 3.55 -9.17
N GLN A 53 3.73 2.81 -8.83
CA GLN A 53 3.66 1.75 -7.81
C GLN A 53 3.41 2.30 -6.40
N LEU A 54 3.96 3.48 -6.06
CA LEU A 54 3.72 4.14 -4.79
C LEU A 54 2.26 4.58 -4.64
N VAL A 55 1.66 5.16 -5.68
CA VAL A 55 0.23 5.53 -5.70
C VAL A 55 -0.63 4.29 -5.46
N ALA A 56 -0.40 3.21 -6.22
CA ALA A 56 -1.14 1.95 -6.05
C ALA A 56 -0.96 1.36 -4.64
N GLY A 57 0.27 1.39 -4.11
CA GLY A 57 0.58 0.94 -2.76
C GLY A 57 -0.10 1.77 -1.67
N GLN A 58 -0.16 3.10 -1.82
CA GLN A 58 -0.85 4.00 -0.89
C GLN A 58 -2.37 3.76 -0.92
N HIS A 59 -2.99 3.57 -2.09
CA HIS A 59 -4.39 3.16 -2.13
C HIS A 59 -4.61 1.81 -1.41
N ALA A 60 -3.78 0.80 -1.66
CA ALA A 60 -3.88 -0.49 -0.97
C ALA A 60 -3.74 -0.33 0.57
N LEU A 61 -2.84 0.54 1.03
CA LEU A 61 -2.65 0.86 2.44
C LEU A 61 -3.86 1.57 3.05
N SER A 62 -4.46 2.53 2.33
CA SER A 62 -5.69 3.18 2.75
C SER A 62 -6.82 2.16 2.98
N HIS A 63 -6.99 1.22 2.06
CA HIS A 63 -7.97 0.13 2.20
C HIS A 63 -7.66 -0.79 3.39
N ALA A 64 -6.37 -1.12 3.62
CA ALA A 64 -5.96 -1.93 4.76
C ALA A 64 -6.25 -1.24 6.10
N LEU A 65 -6.01 0.07 6.19
CA LEU A 65 -6.32 0.89 7.37
C LEU A 65 -7.83 0.99 7.62
N ALA A 66 -8.62 1.24 6.58
CA ALA A 66 -10.08 1.23 6.66
C ALA A 66 -10.63 -0.14 7.09
N GLY A 67 -10.04 -1.23 6.56
CA GLY A 67 -10.36 -2.59 6.97
C GLY A 67 -10.01 -2.89 8.42
N LEU A 68 -8.90 -2.34 8.94
CA LEU A 68 -8.53 -2.44 10.35
C LEU A 68 -9.51 -1.67 11.23
N ALA A 69 -9.92 -0.46 10.82
CA ALA A 69 -10.96 0.30 11.50
C ALA A 69 -12.28 -0.48 11.57
N GLY A 70 -12.68 -1.13 10.48
CA GLY A 70 -13.88 -1.98 10.44
C GLY A 70 -13.82 -3.20 11.37
N ARG A 71 -12.63 -3.64 11.80
CA ARG A 71 -12.46 -4.70 12.80
C ARG A 71 -12.59 -4.19 14.24
N MET A 72 -12.40 -2.89 14.45
CA MET A 72 -12.60 -2.21 15.75
C MET A 72 -14.09 -1.90 15.96
N ASP A 73 -14.92 -2.94 15.93
CA ASP A 73 -16.35 -2.82 16.20
C ASP A 73 -16.62 -3.06 17.70
N VAL A 74 -17.34 -2.15 18.36
CA VAL A 74 -17.76 -2.30 19.77
C VAL A 74 -18.60 -3.55 20.02
N ARG A 75 -19.20 -4.13 18.98
CA ARG A 75 -19.94 -5.40 19.03
C ARG A 75 -19.03 -6.63 18.95
N ASN A 76 -17.74 -6.45 18.70
CA ASN A 76 -16.78 -7.54 18.64
C ASN A 76 -16.54 -8.11 20.05
N PRO A 77 -16.90 -9.38 20.33
CA PRO A 77 -16.74 -9.96 21.66
C PRO A 77 -15.28 -10.04 22.11
N ALA A 78 -14.32 -10.03 21.18
CA ALA A 78 -12.89 -9.99 21.50
C ALA A 78 -12.47 -8.65 22.14
N LEU A 79 -13.27 -7.60 21.97
CA LEU A 79 -13.04 -6.26 22.52
C LEU A 79 -13.88 -5.99 23.78
N ALA A 80 -14.59 -7.00 24.32
CA ALA A 80 -15.51 -6.82 25.44
C ALA A 80 -14.87 -6.27 26.73
N THR A 81 -13.55 -6.39 26.88
CA THR A 81 -12.79 -5.85 28.02
C THR A 81 -12.26 -4.43 27.80
N VAL A 82 -12.37 -3.90 26.59
CA VAL A 82 -11.92 -2.55 26.21
C VAL A 82 -13.09 -1.59 26.38
N SER A 83 -12.83 -0.36 26.82
CA SER A 83 -13.91 0.62 26.94
C SER A 83 -14.43 1.02 25.54
N PRO A 84 -15.76 1.23 25.38
CA PRO A 84 -16.31 1.64 24.08
C PRO A 84 -15.66 2.90 23.51
N SER A 85 -15.35 3.87 24.38
CA SER A 85 -14.67 5.12 24.00
C SER A 85 -13.27 4.89 23.44
N GLU A 86 -12.52 3.90 23.94
CA GLU A 86 -11.19 3.59 23.40
C GLU A 86 -11.29 2.96 22.01
N VAL A 87 -12.30 2.10 21.79
CA VAL A 87 -12.58 1.48 20.49
C VAL A 87 -13.00 2.54 19.47
N GLU A 88 -13.86 3.48 19.85
CA GLU A 88 -14.28 4.61 19.02
C GLU A 88 -13.08 5.49 18.62
N VAL A 89 -12.27 5.93 19.59
CA VAL A 89 -11.07 6.76 19.30
C VAL A 89 -10.11 6.04 18.36
N LEU A 90 -9.84 4.75 18.60
CA LEU A 90 -8.95 3.99 17.73
C LEU A 90 -9.52 3.84 16.31
N THR A 91 -10.83 3.65 16.19
CA THR A 91 -11.53 3.58 14.90
C THR A 91 -11.40 4.89 14.13
N GLU A 92 -11.60 6.03 14.79
CA GLU A 92 -11.45 7.36 14.19
C GLU A 92 -10.01 7.61 13.73
N VAL A 93 -9.01 7.25 14.54
CA VAL A 93 -7.59 7.38 14.18
C VAL A 93 -7.26 6.55 12.94
N LEU A 94 -7.75 5.31 12.86
CA LEU A 94 -7.52 4.44 11.71
C LEU A 94 -8.21 4.95 10.44
N GLN A 95 -9.42 5.49 10.56
CA GLN A 95 -10.14 6.11 9.45
C GLN A 95 -9.45 7.40 8.97
N ALA A 96 -8.99 8.24 9.89
CA ALA A 96 -8.23 9.44 9.57
C ALA A 96 -6.92 9.10 8.85
N ALA A 97 -6.21 8.06 9.32
CA ALA A 97 -5.01 7.57 8.66
C ALA A 97 -5.30 7.03 7.25
N ALA A 98 -6.38 6.26 7.08
CA ALA A 98 -6.81 5.77 5.77
C ALA A 98 -7.09 6.94 4.79
N CYS A 99 -7.79 7.96 5.26
CA CYS A 99 -8.10 9.16 4.49
C CYS A 99 -6.81 9.90 4.07
N ALA A 100 -5.92 10.20 5.03
CA ALA A 100 -4.68 10.91 4.74
C ALA A 100 -3.78 10.19 3.73
N VAL A 101 -3.72 8.85 3.79
CA VAL A 101 -2.96 8.05 2.82
C VAL A 101 -3.62 8.09 1.44
N SER A 102 -4.96 8.05 1.34
CA SER A 102 -5.64 8.19 0.05
C SER A 102 -5.41 9.55 -0.58
N CYS A 103 -5.54 10.63 0.20
CA CYS A 103 -5.27 11.97 -0.30
C CYS A 103 -3.81 12.12 -0.76
N SER A 104 -2.85 11.52 -0.05
CA SER A 104 -1.45 11.52 -0.49
C SER A 104 -1.26 10.79 -1.83
N ALA A 105 -2.01 9.71 -2.06
CA ALA A 105 -1.98 8.96 -3.31
C ALA A 105 -2.57 9.77 -4.47
N GLU A 106 -3.68 10.46 -4.21
CA GLU A 106 -4.36 11.33 -5.18
C GLU A 106 -3.47 12.49 -5.62
N GLU A 107 -2.84 13.20 -4.67
CA GLU A 107 -1.90 14.30 -4.99
C GLU A 107 -0.69 13.81 -5.79
N LEU A 108 -0.20 12.61 -5.51
CA LEU A 108 0.91 12.02 -6.24
C LEU A 108 0.49 11.54 -7.64
N ALA A 109 -0.72 11.01 -7.79
CA ALA A 109 -1.29 10.63 -9.08
C ALA A 109 -1.52 11.86 -9.97
N ASP A 110 -2.00 12.96 -9.39
CA ASP A 110 -2.17 14.23 -10.10
C ASP A 110 -0.83 14.82 -10.60
N ALA A 111 0.28 14.42 -9.96
CA ALA A 111 1.63 14.78 -10.40
C ALA A 111 2.22 13.84 -11.49
N GLU A 112 1.61 12.69 -11.78
CA GLU A 112 2.09 11.72 -12.78
C GLU A 112 2.37 12.34 -14.17
N PRO A 113 1.51 13.22 -14.73
CA PRO A 113 1.79 13.87 -16.01
C PRO A 113 3.06 14.74 -16.01
N LEU A 114 3.51 15.23 -14.84
CA LEU A 114 4.74 16.01 -14.73
C LEU A 114 5.98 15.11 -14.86
N PHE A 115 5.92 13.87 -14.35
CA PHE A 115 6.99 12.88 -14.51
C PHE A 115 7.10 12.43 -15.98
N GLU A 116 5.97 12.21 -16.65
CA GLU A 116 5.94 11.89 -18.08
C GLU A 116 6.52 13.03 -18.93
N PHE A 117 6.06 14.28 -18.71
CA PHE A 117 6.54 15.45 -19.45
C PHE A 117 8.04 15.71 -19.26
N THR A 118 8.53 15.53 -18.03
CA THR A 118 9.97 15.70 -17.73
C THR A 118 10.81 14.60 -18.36
N SER A 119 10.33 13.35 -18.36
CA SER A 119 10.95 12.22 -19.07
C SER A 119 11.02 12.45 -20.58
N ASP A 120 9.93 12.90 -21.21
CA ASP A 120 9.90 13.22 -22.65
C ASP A 120 10.85 14.37 -23.03
N SER A 121 11.00 15.34 -22.13
CA SER A 121 11.84 16.53 -22.37
C SER A 121 13.34 16.26 -22.18
N ALA A 122 13.71 15.50 -21.15
CA ALA A 122 15.11 15.18 -20.84
C ALA A 122 15.61 13.91 -21.55
N GLY A 123 14.70 13.02 -21.95
CA GLY A 123 14.96 11.67 -22.42
C GLY A 123 14.83 10.65 -21.27
N PRO A 124 14.21 9.48 -21.51
CA PRO A 124 13.86 8.52 -20.46
C PRO A 124 15.06 7.93 -19.73
N ASP A 125 16.22 7.86 -20.40
CA ASP A 125 17.50 7.37 -19.83
C ASP A 125 18.24 8.42 -18.99
N THR A 126 17.64 9.60 -18.80
CA THR A 126 18.24 10.66 -17.97
C THR A 126 18.34 10.19 -16.53
N ARG A 127 19.56 10.19 -16.02
CA ARG A 127 19.91 9.86 -14.64
C ARG A 127 19.62 11.05 -13.71
N VAL A 128 18.99 10.80 -12.57
CA VAL A 128 18.74 11.80 -11.52
C VAL A 128 19.28 11.41 -10.14
#